data_AF-A0AAW4I243-F1
#
_entry.id   AF-A0AAW4I243-F1
#
_cell.length_a   1.000
_cell.length_b   1.000
_cell.length_c   1.000
_cell.angle_alpha   90.00
_cell.angle_beta   90.00
_cell.angle_gamma   90.00
#
_symmetry.space_group_name_H-M   'P 1'
#
loop_
_entity.id
_entity.type
_entity.pdbx_description
1 polymer ?
#
loop_
_entity_poly.entity_id
_entity_poly.type
_entity_poly.pdbx_seq_one_letter_code
_entity_poly.pdbx_strand_id
1 'polypeptide(L)'
;MRKLGWVAVAAAVMVLGAVAHAQPVYKWVDANGKTHYGSQPPPAKQDAEPMKLQSNNGTSGSAGSVGSKSGTAGKSAGATQYNADGTKKISKDVEEFGEGLKKSLGTVDGQQVALNCSTAVDNIKYQADLMLEVGQKNVRDGYMTQAAFDSTAPKIREAKGKYSVSDCQGASGNKKSFYQCMSSSKNHVTGCDKQFKH
;
A
#
# COMPACT_ATOMS: atom_id res chain seq x y z
N MET A 1 -31.06 37.84 -54.46
CA MET A 1 -30.88 37.38 -55.85
C MET A 1 -29.36 37.27 -56.07
N ARG A 2 -28.67 36.15 -56.27
CA ARG A 2 -28.82 34.97 -57.16
C ARG A 2 -28.07 33.77 -56.52
N LYS A 3 -28.75 32.65 -56.22
CA LYS A 3 -28.59 31.28 -56.77
C LYS A 3 -27.15 30.86 -57.17
N LEU A 4 -26.47 29.90 -56.52
CA LEU A 4 -26.64 28.43 -56.36
C LEU A 4 -25.80 27.62 -57.37
N GLY A 5 -25.00 26.66 -56.88
CA GLY A 5 -24.32 25.59 -57.62
C GLY A 5 -22.78 25.75 -57.60
N TRP A 6 -21.95 24.83 -57.13
CA TRP A 6 -22.07 23.37 -57.15
C TRP A 6 -21.15 22.75 -56.07
N VAL A 7 -21.62 21.65 -55.48
CA VAL A 7 -20.92 20.82 -54.48
C VAL A 7 -20.11 19.73 -55.21
N ALA A 8 -18.83 19.58 -54.87
CA ALA A 8 -18.05 18.33 -54.90
C ALA A 8 -16.66 18.58 -54.27
N VAL A 9 -16.50 18.42 -52.95
CA VAL A 9 -15.92 17.23 -52.27
C VAL A 9 -14.41 17.08 -52.48
N ALA A 10 -13.63 17.36 -51.44
CA ALA A 10 -12.64 16.42 -50.86
C ALA A 10 -11.95 17.03 -49.61
N ALA A 11 -12.45 16.60 -48.45
CA ALA A 11 -11.79 16.41 -47.16
C ALA A 11 -10.41 17.07 -46.89
N ALA A 12 -10.40 18.07 -46.00
CA ALA A 12 -9.29 18.29 -45.09
C ALA A 12 -9.87 18.42 -43.67
N VAL A 13 -9.82 17.29 -42.98
CA VAL A 13 -10.33 17.03 -41.64
C VAL A 13 -9.61 17.90 -40.60
N MET A 14 -10.39 18.37 -39.61
CA MET A 14 -9.97 18.94 -38.34
C MET A 14 -8.71 18.30 -37.75
N VAL A 15 -7.83 19.09 -37.12
CA VAL A 15 -7.31 18.89 -35.75
C VAL A 15 -6.38 20.07 -35.44
N LEU A 16 -6.78 20.94 -34.52
CA LEU A 16 -5.88 21.78 -33.71
C LEU A 16 -6.38 21.71 -32.27
N GLY A 17 -6.31 20.51 -31.70
CA GLY A 17 -6.42 20.27 -30.27
C GLY A 17 -5.07 20.54 -29.60
N ALA A 18 -5.12 21.17 -28.43
CA ALA A 18 -3.98 21.62 -27.64
C ALA A 18 -2.87 20.55 -27.47
N VAL A 19 -1.65 20.91 -27.86
CA VAL A 19 -0.44 20.21 -27.38
C VAL A 19 -0.04 20.84 -26.04
N ALA A 20 -0.56 20.29 -24.96
CA ALA A 20 0.03 20.44 -23.64
C ALA A 20 1.34 19.62 -23.62
N HIS A 21 2.47 20.26 -23.91
CA HIS A 21 3.77 19.65 -23.74
C HIS A 21 4.07 19.55 -22.24
N ALA A 22 4.21 18.32 -21.71
CA ALA A 22 4.61 18.11 -20.33
C ALA A 22 5.98 18.76 -20.08
N GLN A 23 6.04 19.71 -19.14
CA GLN A 23 7.28 20.40 -18.77
C GLN A 23 8.26 19.38 -18.16
N PRO A 24 9.52 19.30 -18.65
CA PRO A 24 10.49 18.37 -18.10
C PRO A 24 10.79 18.71 -16.64
N VAL A 25 10.66 17.73 -15.75
CA VAL A 25 11.09 17.85 -14.35
C VAL A 25 12.50 17.31 -14.25
N TYR A 26 13.42 18.17 -13.82
CA TYR A 26 14.82 17.84 -13.64
C TYR A 26 15.09 17.48 -12.19
N LYS A 27 15.99 16.52 -11.99
CA LYS A 27 16.53 16.15 -10.68
C LYS A 27 18.01 16.51 -10.65
N TRP A 28 18.45 17.18 -9.60
CA TRP A 28 19.88 17.41 -9.35
C TRP A 28 20.19 17.36 -7.86
N VAL A 29 21.47 17.25 -7.53
CA VAL A 29 21.97 17.28 -6.16
C VAL A 29 22.77 18.57 -5.97
N ASP A 30 22.48 19.33 -4.91
CA ASP A 30 23.23 20.54 -4.61
C ASP A 30 24.57 20.25 -3.91
N ALA A 31 25.38 21.28 -3.69
CA ALA A 31 26.69 21.16 -3.05
C ALA A 31 26.65 20.60 -1.62
N ASN A 32 25.48 20.57 -0.97
CA ASN A 32 25.27 20.02 0.36
C ASN A 32 24.75 18.57 0.32
N GLY A 33 24.66 17.95 -0.86
CA GLY A 33 24.16 16.59 -1.04
C GLY A 33 22.63 16.46 -1.01
N LYS A 34 21.89 17.59 -1.04
CA LYS A 34 20.42 17.56 -1.03
C LYS A 34 19.87 17.44 -2.44
N THR A 35 18.94 16.50 -2.64
CA THR A 35 18.27 16.29 -3.93
C THR A 35 17.12 17.28 -4.12
N HIS A 36 17.10 17.96 -5.26
CA HIS A 36 16.04 18.89 -5.68
C HIS A 36 15.34 18.41 -6.94
N TYR A 37 14.06 18.79 -7.08
CA TYR A 37 13.22 18.50 -8.25
C TYR A 37 12.56 19.80 -8.72
N GLY A 38 12.66 20.15 -9.99
CA GLY A 38 12.08 21.38 -10.50
C GLY A 38 12.01 21.44 -12.02
N SER A 39 11.14 22.32 -12.53
CA SER A 39 10.92 22.54 -13.97
C SER A 39 11.95 23.48 -14.61
N GLN A 40 12.88 24.04 -13.82
CA GLN A 40 13.88 24.99 -14.29
C GLN A 40 15.30 24.41 -14.08
N PRO A 41 16.16 24.38 -15.11
CA PRO A 41 17.50 23.80 -15.00
C PRO A 41 18.38 24.61 -14.03
N PRO A 42 19.26 23.96 -13.26
CA PRO A 42 20.11 24.65 -12.29
C PRO A 42 21.09 25.62 -12.99
N PRO A 43 21.35 26.81 -12.42
CA PRO A 43 22.32 27.74 -12.97
C PRO A 43 23.73 27.16 -12.81
N ALA A 44 24.35 26.84 -13.94
CA ALA A 44 25.75 26.45 -14.11
C ALA A 44 26.23 25.17 -13.38
N LYS A 45 26.43 24.14 -14.23
CA LYS A 45 27.30 22.96 -14.11
C LYS A 45 26.75 21.67 -13.47
N GLN A 46 26.66 20.72 -14.40
CA GLN A 46 26.85 19.27 -14.38
C GLN A 46 25.77 18.39 -13.73
N ASP A 47 25.20 17.55 -14.62
CA ASP A 47 24.34 16.40 -14.39
C ASP A 47 22.88 16.69 -14.01
N ALA A 48 22.21 17.50 -14.83
CA ALA A 48 20.75 17.52 -14.89
C ALA A 48 20.26 16.45 -15.88
N GLU A 49 19.86 15.29 -15.37
CA GLU A 49 19.22 14.26 -16.19
C GLU A 49 17.71 14.56 -16.33
N PRO A 50 17.17 14.66 -17.56
CA PRO A 50 15.73 14.78 -17.76
C PRO A 50 15.06 13.43 -17.44
N MET A 51 14.19 13.41 -16.42
CA MET A 51 13.44 12.21 -16.06
C MET A 51 12.27 12.02 -17.02
N LYS A 52 12.31 10.96 -17.83
CA LYS A 52 11.20 10.57 -18.70
C LYS A 52 10.17 9.86 -17.84
N LEU A 53 9.03 10.49 -17.57
CA LEU A 53 7.93 9.86 -16.86
C LEU A 53 7.39 8.71 -17.74
N GLN A 54 7.74 7.46 -17.41
CA GLN A 54 7.17 6.29 -18.08
C GLN A 54 5.64 6.27 -17.87
N SER A 55 4.89 6.66 -18.90
CA SER A 55 3.50 6.22 -19.06
C SER A 55 3.51 4.75 -19.44
N ASN A 56 2.93 3.93 -18.57
CA ASN A 56 2.96 2.47 -18.66
C ASN A 56 1.95 1.99 -19.73
N ASN A 57 2.40 1.29 -20.77
CA ASN A 57 1.55 0.41 -21.59
C ASN A 57 2.36 -0.65 -22.37
N GLY A 58 2.20 -1.93 -22.00
CA GLY A 58 2.21 -3.09 -22.90
C GLY A 58 3.51 -3.64 -23.51
N THR A 59 3.86 -4.88 -23.10
CA THR A 59 4.35 -6.00 -23.94
C THR A 59 5.82 -6.06 -24.44
N SER A 60 6.43 -7.22 -24.11
CA SER A 60 7.56 -7.96 -24.74
C SER A 60 9.02 -7.47 -24.62
N GLY A 61 9.86 -8.35 -24.05
CA GLY A 61 10.97 -8.97 -24.79
C GLY A 61 12.38 -8.33 -24.76
N SER A 62 13.21 -8.85 -23.84
CA SER A 62 14.65 -9.21 -23.96
C SER A 62 15.78 -8.26 -24.42
N ALA A 63 16.85 -8.33 -23.60
CA ALA A 63 18.30 -8.26 -23.91
C ALA A 63 18.89 -6.90 -24.35
N GLY A 64 20.04 -6.41 -23.87
CA GLY A 64 21.07 -6.91 -22.95
C GLY A 64 22.24 -5.89 -22.90
N SER A 65 23.06 -6.03 -21.84
CA SER A 65 24.46 -5.59 -21.55
C SER A 65 25.13 -4.45 -22.36
N VAL A 66 25.90 -3.52 -21.77
CA VAL A 66 27.27 -3.63 -21.19
C VAL A 66 27.66 -2.21 -20.68
N GLY A 67 28.53 -1.90 -19.71
CA GLY A 67 29.41 -2.66 -18.81
C GLY A 67 30.27 -1.69 -17.95
N SER A 68 30.99 -2.27 -16.98
CA SER A 68 32.23 -1.78 -16.33
C SER A 68 32.21 -1.00 -14.99
N LYS A 69 32.40 -1.78 -13.90
CA LYS A 69 33.38 -1.70 -12.76
C LYS A 69 33.68 -0.32 -12.11
N SER A 70 33.28 -0.10 -10.84
CA SER A 70 33.90 -0.53 -9.55
C SER A 70 35.01 0.44 -9.08
N GLY A 71 35.02 1.01 -7.86
CA GLY A 71 34.23 0.76 -6.63
C GLY A 71 34.29 1.96 -5.66
N THR A 72 33.99 1.93 -4.36
CA THR A 72 33.55 0.95 -3.33
C THR A 72 33.02 1.86 -2.19
N ALA A 73 31.82 1.79 -1.60
CA ALA A 73 31.10 0.72 -0.90
C ALA A 73 29.60 1.12 -0.90
N GLY A 74 28.58 0.29 -1.11
CA GLY A 74 28.50 -1.14 -0.91
C GLY A 74 27.29 -1.47 -0.01
N LYS A 75 26.07 -1.04 -0.38
CA LYS A 75 24.84 -1.72 0.06
C LYS A 75 24.06 -2.06 -1.20
N SER A 76 24.31 -3.28 -1.69
CA SER A 76 23.63 -3.87 -2.84
C SER A 76 22.14 -3.57 -2.80
N ALA A 77 21.55 -3.33 -3.97
CA ALA A 77 20.24 -3.88 -4.24
C ALA A 77 20.34 -5.39 -3.93
N GLY A 78 20.01 -5.76 -2.70
CA GLY A 78 20.20 -7.12 -2.22
C GLY A 78 19.37 -8.03 -3.10
N ALA A 79 19.99 -9.09 -3.63
CA ALA A 79 19.23 -10.16 -4.27
C ALA A 79 18.08 -10.53 -3.33
N THR A 80 16.84 -10.53 -3.84
CA THR A 80 15.69 -10.95 -3.05
C THR A 80 15.97 -12.37 -2.58
N GLN A 81 16.11 -12.53 -1.27
CA GLN A 81 16.33 -13.84 -0.65
C GLN A 81 14.97 -14.50 -0.49
N TYR A 82 14.94 -15.83 -0.59
CA TYR A 82 13.72 -16.61 -0.47
C TYR A 82 13.86 -17.64 0.66
N ASN A 83 12.75 -17.95 1.31
CA ASN A 83 12.60 -19.04 2.25
C ASN A 83 12.48 -20.37 1.50
N ALA A 84 12.58 -21.49 2.21
CA ALA A 84 12.43 -22.84 1.64
C ALA A 84 11.05 -23.08 1.01
N ASP A 85 10.03 -22.35 1.45
CA ASP A 85 8.66 -22.41 0.92
C ASP A 85 8.43 -21.50 -0.30
N GLY A 86 9.49 -20.83 -0.79
CA GLY A 86 9.43 -19.94 -1.95
C GLY A 86 8.93 -18.53 -1.65
N THR A 87 8.66 -18.18 -0.38
CA THR A 87 8.31 -16.80 0.00
C THR A 87 9.56 -15.92 0.09
N LYS A 88 9.40 -14.62 -0.16
CA LYS A 88 10.45 -13.62 0.03
C LYS A 88 10.83 -13.56 1.51
N LYS A 89 12.13 -13.61 1.78
CA LYS A 89 12.69 -13.45 3.12
C LYS A 89 12.58 -12.00 3.57
N ILE A 90 12.14 -11.82 4.81
CA ILE A 90 12.09 -10.52 5.48
C ILE A 90 13.48 -10.23 6.04
N SER A 91 13.95 -8.99 5.94
CA SER A 91 15.23 -8.61 6.56
C SER A 91 15.09 -8.55 8.07
N LYS A 92 16.20 -8.79 8.79
CA LYS A 92 16.23 -8.74 10.26
C LYS A 92 15.64 -7.43 10.82
N ASP A 93 16.01 -6.29 10.23
CA ASP A 93 15.51 -4.97 10.65
C ASP A 93 13.97 -4.87 10.54
N VAL A 94 13.38 -5.46 9.50
CA VAL A 94 11.92 -5.46 9.30
C VAL A 94 11.23 -6.46 10.23
N GLU A 95 11.86 -7.60 10.53
CA GLU A 95 11.35 -8.55 11.55
C GLU A 95 11.31 -7.88 12.93
N GLU A 96 12.37 -7.18 13.32
CA GLU A 96 12.46 -6.48 14.61
C GLU A 96 11.43 -5.35 14.71
N PHE A 97 11.26 -4.58 13.63
CA PHE A 97 10.19 -3.59 13.54
C PHE A 97 8.80 -4.24 13.68
N GLY A 98 8.58 -5.37 13.00
CA GLY A 98 7.33 -6.13 13.05
C GLY A 98 6.98 -6.62 14.45
N GLU A 99 7.95 -7.14 15.20
CA GLU A 99 7.74 -7.55 16.59
C GLU A 99 7.46 -6.36 17.52
N GLY A 100 8.11 -5.22 17.30
CA GLY A 100 7.80 -3.97 18.00
C GLY A 100 6.36 -3.51 17.75
N LEU A 101 5.91 -3.54 16.50
CA LEU A 101 4.54 -3.20 16.12
C LEU A 101 3.53 -4.18 16.74
N LYS A 102 3.78 -5.49 16.64
CA LYS A 102 2.93 -6.52 17.23
C LYS A 102 2.78 -6.33 18.74
N LYS A 103 3.86 -5.98 19.44
CA LYS A 103 3.81 -5.65 20.86
C LYS A 103 2.88 -4.45 21.11
N SER A 104 3.03 -3.37 20.32
CA SER A 104 2.18 -2.18 20.44
C SER A 104 0.71 -2.48 20.16
N LEU A 105 0.39 -3.28 19.14
CA LEU A 105 -0.98 -3.71 18.80
C LEU A 105 -1.59 -4.63 19.88
N GLY A 106 -0.75 -5.25 20.71
CA GLY A 106 -1.17 -6.05 21.86
C GLY A 106 -1.38 -5.24 23.15
N THR A 107 -1.12 -3.93 23.13
CA THR A 107 -1.30 -3.03 24.27
C THR A 107 -2.61 -2.26 24.09
N VAL A 108 -3.45 -2.27 25.13
CA VAL A 108 -4.72 -1.54 25.18
C VAL A 108 -4.47 -0.14 25.76
N ASP A 109 -5.03 0.87 25.13
CA ASP A 109 -5.15 2.21 25.67
C ASP A 109 -6.09 2.18 26.89
N GLY A 110 -5.57 2.56 28.06
CA GLY A 110 -6.29 2.46 29.34
C GLY A 110 -7.42 3.47 29.50
N GLN A 111 -7.65 4.35 28.52
CA GLN A 111 -8.71 5.34 28.57
C GLN A 111 -10.07 4.64 28.53
N GLN A 112 -10.84 4.76 29.61
CA GLN A 112 -12.20 4.23 29.64
C GLN A 112 -13.09 4.99 28.68
N VAL A 113 -13.66 4.25 27.73
CA VAL A 113 -14.73 4.71 26.84
C VAL A 113 -16.02 3.99 27.18
N ALA A 114 -17.15 4.67 26.99
CA ALA A 114 -18.45 4.04 27.11
C ALA A 114 -18.62 2.98 26.01
N LEU A 115 -19.34 1.90 26.32
CA LEU A 115 -19.67 0.87 25.33
C LEU A 115 -20.52 1.48 24.21
N ASN A 116 -20.03 1.38 22.98
CA ASN A 116 -20.77 1.72 21.77
C ASN A 116 -20.74 0.52 20.82
N CYS A 117 -21.85 -0.22 20.77
CA CYS A 117 -21.92 -1.46 20.00
C CYS A 117 -21.76 -1.28 18.49
N SER A 118 -22.19 -0.15 17.91
CA SER A 118 -21.95 0.11 16.48
C SER A 118 -20.46 0.28 16.23
N THR A 119 -19.84 1.23 16.94
CA THR A 119 -18.41 1.51 16.81
C THR A 119 -17.54 0.29 17.09
N ALA A 120 -17.87 -0.48 18.12
CA ALA A 120 -17.12 -1.69 18.46
C ALA A 120 -17.17 -2.73 17.35
N VAL A 121 -18.37 -3.03 16.83
CA VAL A 121 -18.56 -4.01 15.75
C VAL A 121 -17.90 -3.53 14.46
N ASP A 122 -18.02 -2.24 14.13
CA ASP A 122 -17.38 -1.64 12.96
C ASP A 122 -15.85 -1.72 13.05
N ASN A 123 -15.27 -1.40 14.21
CA ASN A 123 -13.84 -1.51 14.46
C ASN A 123 -13.36 -2.97 14.35
N ILE A 124 -14.09 -3.94 14.91
CA ILE A 124 -13.74 -5.37 14.81
C ILE A 124 -13.76 -5.82 13.35
N LYS A 125 -14.83 -5.51 12.62
CA LYS A 125 -15.00 -5.91 11.22
C LYS A 125 -13.96 -5.26 10.32
N TYR A 126 -13.69 -3.98 10.51
CA TYR A 126 -12.66 -3.26 9.79
C TYR A 126 -11.28 -3.89 9.99
N GLN A 127 -10.91 -4.21 11.24
CA GLN A 127 -9.62 -4.85 11.51
C GLN A 127 -9.52 -6.26 10.90
N ALA A 128 -10.61 -7.03 10.92
CA ALA A 128 -10.66 -8.33 10.26
C ALA A 128 -10.51 -8.22 8.73
N ASP A 129 -11.18 -7.25 8.10
CA ASP A 129 -11.07 -6.99 6.67
C ASP A 129 -9.67 -6.53 6.28
N LEU A 130 -9.05 -5.66 7.08
CA LEU A 130 -7.67 -5.23 6.88
C LEU A 130 -6.69 -6.42 6.97
N MET A 131 -6.88 -7.33 7.94
CA MET A 131 -6.07 -8.55 8.02
C MET A 131 -6.20 -9.43 6.76
N LEU A 132 -7.41 -9.55 6.22
CA LEU A 132 -7.66 -10.31 4.99
C LEU A 132 -7.02 -9.63 3.78
N GLU A 133 -7.18 -8.32 3.63
CA GLU A 133 -6.62 -7.54 2.52
C GLU A 133 -5.10 -7.58 2.52
N VAL A 134 -4.47 -7.31 3.67
CA VAL A 134 -3.01 -7.37 3.83
C VAL A 134 -2.51 -8.79 3.63
N GLY A 135 -3.25 -9.81 4.11
CA GLY A 135 -2.94 -11.20 3.84
C GLY A 135 -2.90 -11.50 2.34
N GLN A 136 -3.94 -11.11 1.60
CA GLN A 136 -3.95 -11.29 0.14
C GLN A 136 -2.82 -10.51 -0.55
N LYS A 137 -2.52 -9.30 -0.08
CA LYS A 137 -1.40 -8.52 -0.60
C LYS A 137 -0.07 -9.25 -0.36
N ASN A 138 0.14 -9.81 0.83
CA ASN A 138 1.34 -10.58 1.14
C ASN A 138 1.47 -11.83 0.28
N VAL A 139 0.36 -12.47 -0.10
CA VAL A 139 0.40 -13.56 -1.10
C VAL A 139 0.85 -13.03 -2.47
N ARG A 140 0.22 -11.96 -2.97
CA ARG A 140 0.57 -11.36 -4.27
C ARG A 140 2.03 -10.89 -4.32
N ASP A 141 2.50 -10.28 -3.25
CA ASP A 141 3.85 -9.71 -3.16
C ASP A 141 4.91 -10.79 -2.85
N GLY A 142 4.49 -12.02 -2.58
CA GLY A 142 5.33 -13.19 -2.36
C GLY A 142 5.85 -13.35 -0.94
N TYR A 143 5.31 -12.64 0.05
CA TYR A 143 5.68 -12.74 1.48
C TYR A 143 4.88 -13.79 2.26
N MET A 144 3.85 -14.38 1.66
CA MET A 144 3.05 -15.44 2.25
C MET A 144 2.65 -16.45 1.18
N THR A 145 2.59 -17.74 1.52
CA THR A 145 2.08 -18.75 0.60
C THR A 145 0.56 -18.68 0.48
N GLN A 146 0.02 -19.05 -0.68
CA GLN A 146 -1.43 -19.16 -0.87
C GLN A 146 -2.06 -20.12 0.16
N ALA A 147 -1.41 -21.26 0.42
CA ALA A 147 -1.88 -22.24 1.40
C ALA A 147 -1.95 -21.67 2.83
N ALA A 148 -0.96 -20.86 3.26
CA ALA A 148 -0.99 -20.21 4.56
C ALA A 148 -2.17 -19.24 4.68
N PHE A 149 -2.43 -18.45 3.62
CA PHE A 149 -3.59 -17.57 3.57
C PHE A 149 -4.91 -18.36 3.64
N ASP A 150 -5.06 -19.38 2.80
CA ASP A 150 -6.29 -20.17 2.69
C ASP A 150 -6.61 -20.94 3.97
N SER A 151 -5.60 -21.30 4.77
CA SER A 151 -5.81 -21.95 6.07
C SER A 151 -6.32 -21.00 7.17
N THR A 152 -6.09 -19.69 7.01
CA THR A 152 -6.35 -18.68 8.05
C THR A 152 -7.53 -17.78 7.69
N ALA A 153 -7.64 -17.36 6.43
CA ALA A 153 -8.66 -16.42 5.97
C ALA A 153 -10.11 -16.88 6.26
N PRO A 154 -10.50 -18.17 6.09
CA PRO A 154 -11.84 -18.62 6.43
C PRO A 154 -12.16 -18.43 7.91
N LYS A 155 -11.20 -18.67 8.81
CA LYS A 155 -11.37 -18.51 10.26
C LYS A 155 -11.60 -17.04 10.63
N ILE A 156 -10.87 -16.12 9.99
CA ILE A 156 -11.06 -14.68 10.17
C ILE A 156 -12.46 -14.26 9.69
N ARG A 157 -12.90 -14.75 8.52
CA ARG A 157 -14.24 -14.46 7.98
C ARG A 157 -15.35 -15.01 8.87
N GLU A 158 -15.19 -16.22 9.38
CA GLU A 158 -16.13 -16.84 10.31
C GLU A 158 -16.20 -16.04 11.62
N ALA A 159 -15.06 -15.70 12.22
CA ALA A 159 -15.00 -14.87 13.42
C ALA A 159 -15.65 -13.51 13.19
N LYS A 160 -15.33 -12.83 12.09
CA LYS A 160 -15.95 -11.56 11.68
C LYS A 160 -17.48 -11.66 11.61
N GLY A 161 -18.02 -12.78 11.13
CA GLY A 161 -19.45 -13.02 11.06
C GLY A 161 -20.15 -13.16 12.42
N LYS A 162 -19.42 -13.56 13.47
CA LYS A 162 -19.96 -13.73 14.82
C LYS A 162 -20.14 -12.41 15.57
N TYR A 163 -19.37 -11.38 15.22
CA TYR A 163 -19.46 -10.06 15.87
C TYR A 163 -20.56 -9.21 15.20
N SER A 164 -21.60 -8.89 15.96
CA SER A 164 -22.75 -8.10 15.50
C SER A 164 -23.24 -7.16 16.59
N VAL A 165 -24.05 -6.16 16.22
CA VAL A 165 -24.64 -5.22 17.20
C VAL A 165 -25.55 -5.97 18.17
N SER A 166 -26.33 -6.93 17.68
CA SER A 166 -27.16 -7.81 18.51
C SER A 166 -26.31 -8.62 19.50
N ASP A 167 -25.20 -9.20 19.03
CA ASP A 167 -24.28 -9.95 19.89
C ASP A 167 -23.63 -9.05 20.95
N CYS A 168 -23.26 -7.83 20.59
CA CYS A 168 -22.75 -6.84 21.54
C CYS A 168 -23.78 -6.41 22.59
N GLN A 169 -25.02 -6.17 22.20
CA GLN A 169 -26.09 -5.78 23.12
C GLN A 169 -26.44 -6.90 24.11
N GLY A 170 -26.37 -8.16 23.66
CA GLY A 170 -26.56 -9.33 24.51
C GLY A 170 -25.32 -9.76 25.30
N ALA A 171 -24.16 -9.16 25.06
CA ALA A 171 -22.91 -9.56 25.70
C ALA A 171 -22.88 -9.21 27.19
N SER A 172 -22.26 -10.10 27.97
CA SER A 172 -21.99 -9.92 29.39
C SER A 172 -20.55 -10.34 29.73
N GLY A 173 -20.10 -10.05 30.96
CA GLY A 173 -18.77 -10.41 31.44
C GLY A 173 -17.63 -9.91 30.52
N ASN A 174 -16.64 -10.78 30.28
CA ASN A 174 -15.49 -10.45 29.44
C ASN A 174 -15.86 -10.08 28.01
N LYS A 175 -16.91 -10.69 27.44
CA LYS A 175 -17.34 -10.36 26.08
C LYS A 175 -17.85 -8.92 25.98
N LYS A 176 -18.58 -8.45 27.00
CA LYS A 176 -19.01 -7.04 27.11
C LYS A 176 -17.80 -6.12 27.27
N SER A 177 -16.84 -6.48 28.12
CA SER A 177 -15.60 -5.71 28.30
C SER A 177 -14.75 -5.66 27.03
N PHE A 178 -14.71 -6.74 26.25
CA PHE A 178 -14.09 -6.78 24.93
C PHE A 178 -14.75 -5.78 23.97
N TYR A 179 -16.08 -5.78 23.87
CA TYR A 179 -16.80 -4.81 23.04
C TYR A 179 -16.59 -3.38 23.53
N GLN A 180 -16.53 -3.15 24.84
CA GLN A 180 -16.23 -1.82 25.38
C GLN A 180 -14.80 -1.39 25.02
N CYS A 181 -13.83 -2.29 25.12
CA CYS A 181 -12.46 -2.05 24.66
C CYS A 181 -12.41 -1.69 23.18
N MET A 182 -13.14 -2.43 22.34
CA MET A 182 -13.26 -2.18 20.90
C MET A 182 -14.07 -0.93 20.54
N SER A 183 -14.76 -0.31 21.50
CA SER A 183 -15.45 0.97 21.29
C SER A 183 -14.46 2.13 21.14
N SER A 184 -13.19 1.96 21.51
CA SER A 184 -12.11 2.91 21.26
C SER A 184 -11.43 2.62 19.92
N SER A 185 -11.28 3.64 19.08
CA SER A 185 -10.54 3.54 17.81
C SER A 185 -9.02 3.42 18.00
N LYS A 186 -8.51 3.63 19.22
CA LYS A 186 -7.09 3.46 19.56
C LYS A 186 -6.74 2.01 19.89
N ASN A 187 -7.75 1.18 20.16
CA ASN A 187 -7.55 -0.20 20.58
C ASN A 187 -7.64 -1.17 19.39
N HIS A 188 -6.88 -2.25 19.51
CA HIS A 188 -6.83 -3.28 18.50
C HIS A 188 -7.43 -4.59 19.01
N VAL A 189 -8.04 -5.36 18.11
CA VAL A 189 -8.62 -6.68 18.40
C VAL A 189 -7.62 -7.55 19.15
N THR A 190 -6.35 -7.55 18.74
CA THR A 190 -5.27 -8.31 19.40
C THR A 190 -5.04 -7.91 20.87
N GLY A 191 -5.09 -6.62 21.18
CA GLY A 191 -4.94 -6.13 22.55
C GLY A 191 -6.18 -6.40 23.39
N CYS A 192 -7.36 -6.07 22.86
CA CYS A 192 -8.63 -6.26 23.56
C CYS A 192 -8.91 -7.74 23.84
N ASP A 193 -8.66 -8.64 22.88
CA ASP A 193 -8.87 -10.08 23.04
C ASP A 193 -7.92 -10.68 24.08
N LYS A 194 -6.65 -10.25 24.07
CA LYS A 194 -5.67 -10.66 25.08
C LYS A 194 -6.09 -10.26 26.49
N GLN A 195 -6.65 -9.07 26.65
CA GLN A 195 -7.09 -8.55 27.96
C GLN A 195 -8.44 -9.17 28.40
N PHE A 196 -9.35 -9.41 27.45
CA PHE A 196 -10.72 -9.85 27.71
C PHE A 196 -11.06 -11.11 26.91
N LYS A 197 -10.38 -12.21 27.24
CA LYS A 197 -10.65 -13.53 26.62
C LYS A 197 -12.11 -13.94 26.81
N HIS A 198 -12.75 -14.35 25.72
CA HIS A 198 -14.16 -14.73 25.66
C HIS A 198 -14.43 -15.77 24.57
#